data_AF-A0A6V7Q8G3-F1
#
_entry.id   AF-A0A6V7Q8G3-F1
#
_cell.length_a   1.000
_cell.length_b   1.000
_cell.length_c   1.000
_cell.angle_alpha   90.00
_cell.angle_beta   90.00
_cell.angle_gamma   90.00
#
_symmetry.space_group_name_H-M   'P 1'
#
loop_
_entity.id
_entity.type
_entity.pdbx_description
1 polymer ?
#
loop_
_entity_poly.entity_id
_entity_poly.type
_entity_poly.pdbx_seq_one_letter_code
_entity_poly.pdbx_strand_id
1 'polypeptide(L)'
;MMTKFEIRKFDRTNSFALWQVKIRAIWTQQGLWRALLRKENIPHSLMPEQKEEIDDKALRVIQLCLFDEVLCEVLDEKTAAEFWLKLESLYMTKSLTNKLYLK
;
A
#
# COMPACT_ATOMS: atom_id res chain seq x y z
N MET A 1 2.10 -12.39 16.37
CA MET A 1 1.02 -13.23 15.77
C MET A 1 0.72 -12.68 14.39
N MET A 2 0.93 -13.46 13.33
CA MET A 2 0.61 -13.04 11.97
C MET A 2 -0.88 -13.29 11.76
N THR A 3 -1.70 -12.29 12.03
CA THR A 3 -3.14 -12.37 11.75
C THR A 3 -3.28 -12.61 10.26
N LYS A 4 -3.70 -13.82 9.88
CA LYS A 4 -3.87 -14.25 8.50
C LYS A 4 -5.06 -13.48 7.92
N PHE A 5 -4.82 -12.26 7.47
CA PHE A 5 -5.82 -11.50 6.75
C PHE A 5 -5.95 -12.14 5.37
N GLU A 6 -7.08 -12.80 5.11
CA GLU A 6 -7.47 -13.21 3.76
C GLU A 6 -7.89 -11.95 2.96
N ILE A 7 -6.95 -11.03 2.75
CA ILE A 7 -7.15 -9.95 1.79
C ILE A 7 -7.08 -10.59 0.41
N ARG A 8 -8.18 -10.47 -0.32
CA ARG A 8 -8.20 -10.77 -1.75
C ARG A 8 -7.14 -9.90 -2.43
N LYS A 9 -6.18 -10.55 -3.08
CA LYS A 9 -5.16 -9.88 -3.88
C LYS A 9 -5.81 -8.95 -4.90
N PHE A 10 -5.24 -7.78 -5.11
CA PHE A 10 -5.74 -6.84 -6.09
C PHE A 10 -5.32 -7.27 -7.50
N ASP A 11 -6.33 -7.41 -8.37
CA ASP A 11 -6.28 -8.00 -9.72
C ASP A 11 -6.77 -7.01 -10.79
N ARG A 12 -6.80 -5.71 -10.49
CA ARG A 12 -7.36 -4.62 -11.33
C ARG A 12 -8.89 -4.64 -11.53
N THR A 13 -9.56 -5.77 -11.27
CA THR A 13 -11.03 -5.88 -11.42
C THR A 13 -11.77 -5.45 -10.17
N ASN A 14 -11.16 -5.68 -9.00
CA ASN A 14 -11.70 -5.24 -7.72
C ASN A 14 -11.59 -3.71 -7.55
N SER A 15 -12.45 -3.13 -6.70
CA SER A 15 -12.35 -1.71 -6.38
C SER A 15 -11.04 -1.40 -5.65
N PHE A 16 -10.14 -0.66 -6.32
CA PHE A 16 -8.87 -0.23 -5.75
C PHE A 16 -9.06 0.53 -4.43
N ALA A 17 -10.05 1.42 -4.34
CA ALA A 17 -10.36 2.16 -3.12
C ALA A 17 -10.72 1.24 -1.94
N LEU A 18 -11.49 0.18 -2.17
CA LEU A 18 -11.82 -0.79 -1.11
C LEU A 18 -10.61 -1.62 -0.69
N TRP A 19 -9.78 -2.05 -1.65
CA TRP A 19 -8.54 -2.76 -1.36
C TRP A 19 -7.57 -1.88 -0.56
N GLN A 20 -7.41 -0.61 -0.97
CA GLN A 20 -6.56 0.38 -0.34
C GLN A 20 -6.95 0.62 1.13
N VAL A 21 -8.25 0.74 1.43
CA VAL A 21 -8.75 0.85 2.82
C VAL A 21 -8.37 -0.38 3.65
N LYS A 22 -8.47 -1.59 3.08
CA LYS A 22 -8.09 -2.82 3.79
C LYS A 22 -6.58 -2.88 4.08
N ILE A 23 -5.73 -2.50 3.12
CA ILE A 23 -4.27 -2.46 3.34
C ILE A 23 -3.90 -1.41 4.39
N ARG A 24 -4.51 -0.22 4.35
CA ARG A 24 -4.31 0.81 5.38
C ARG A 24 -4.73 0.32 6.77
N ALA A 25 -5.77 -0.50 6.87
CA ALA A 25 -6.19 -1.10 8.14
C ALA A 25 -5.13 -2.09 8.67
N ILE A 26 -4.56 -2.95 7.81
CA ILE A 26 -3.46 -3.85 8.20
C ILE A 26 -2.25 -3.06 8.68
N TRP A 27 -1.82 -2.07 7.91
CA TRP A 27 -0.67 -1.25 8.28
C TRP A 27 -0.90 -0.45 9.55
N THR A 28 -2.14 -0.01 9.81
CA THR A 28 -2.49 0.66 11.06
C THR A 28 -2.43 -0.31 12.24
N GLN A 29 -2.91 -1.54 12.08
CA GLN A 29 -2.81 -2.58 13.10
C GLN A 29 -1.37 -3.00 13.39
N GLN A 30 -0.53 -3.06 12.36
CA GLN A 30 0.90 -3.36 12.50
C GLN A 30 1.72 -2.16 12.99
N GLY A 31 1.09 -0.98 13.16
CA GLY A 31 1.77 0.26 13.53
C GLY A 31 2.62 0.89 12.41
N LEU A 32 2.70 0.26 11.24
CA LEU A 32 3.51 0.69 10.09
C LEU A 32 2.97 1.96 9.43
N TRP A 33 1.64 2.13 9.38
CA TRP A 33 1.01 3.28 8.69
C TRP A 33 1.46 4.63 9.24
N ARG A 34 1.59 4.72 10.58
CA ARG A 34 2.04 5.95 11.25
C ARG A 34 3.51 6.24 10.94
N ALA A 35 4.34 5.21 10.81
CA ALA A 35 5.76 5.36 10.55
C ALA A 35 6.10 5.70 9.08
N LEU A 36 5.24 5.32 8.12
CA LEU A 36 5.46 5.55 6.70
C LEU A 36 4.92 6.90 6.20
N LEU A 37 3.68 7.24 6.56
CA LEU A 37 2.99 8.42 6.01
C LEU A 37 2.81 9.55 7.03
N ARG A 38 2.82 9.26 8.33
CA ARG A 38 2.62 10.28 9.38
C ARG A 38 3.94 10.59 10.08
N LYS A 39 4.84 11.28 9.38
CA LYS A 39 6.11 11.82 9.92
C LYS A 39 5.95 12.60 11.24
N GLU A 40 4.76 13.12 11.54
CA GLU A 40 4.50 14.00 12.69
C GLU A 40 4.47 13.31 14.06
N ASN A 41 4.35 11.98 14.15
CA ASN A 41 4.29 11.27 15.44
C ASN A 41 5.38 10.20 15.62
N ILE A 42 6.38 10.19 14.75
CA ILE A 42 7.55 9.35 14.95
C ILE A 42 8.33 9.97 16.12
N PRO A 43 8.54 9.25 17.23
CA PRO A 43 9.46 9.74 18.25
C PRO A 43 10.78 10.04 17.53
N HIS A 44 11.39 11.20 17.75
CA HIS A 44 12.70 11.58 17.16
C HIS A 44 13.84 10.58 17.41
N SER A 45 13.55 9.46 18.09
CA SER A 45 14.42 8.32 18.38
C SER A 45 14.34 7.16 17.36
N LEU A 46 13.47 7.21 16.33
CA LEU A 46 13.36 6.10 15.39
C LEU A 46 14.59 6.11 14.46
N MET A 47 15.47 5.14 14.69
CA MET A 47 16.77 5.04 14.02
C MET A 47 16.58 4.83 12.51
N PRO A 48 17.51 5.30 11.66
CA PRO A 48 17.46 5.11 10.21
C PRO A 48 17.20 3.65 9.81
N GLU A 49 17.82 2.71 10.54
CA GLU A 49 17.71 1.27 10.31
C GLU A 49 16.31 0.75 10.62
N GLN A 50 15.66 1.27 11.66
CA GLN A 50 14.28 0.90 11.99
C GLN A 50 13.29 1.43 10.96
N LYS A 51 13.57 2.60 10.37
CA LYS A 51 12.74 3.17 9.31
C LYS A 51 12.83 2.33 8.03
N GLU A 52 14.03 1.86 7.68
CA GLU A 52 14.24 0.95 6.56
C GLU A 52 13.54 -0.39 6.77
N GLU A 53 13.60 -0.95 7.99
CA GLU A 53 12.90 -2.19 8.33
C GLU A 53 11.37 -2.05 8.21
N ILE A 54 10.84 -0.89 8.59
CA ILE A 54 9.40 -0.56 8.45
C ILE A 54 9.02 -0.41 6.97
N ASP A 55 9.87 0.21 6.16
CA ASP A 55 9.66 0.36 4.71
C ASP A 55 9.66 -1.01 4.02
N ASP A 56 10.65 -1.87 4.29
CA ASP A 56 10.72 -3.23 3.74
C ASP A 56 9.49 -4.07 4.16
N LYS A 57 9.09 -4.00 5.44
CA LYS A 57 7.88 -4.68 5.92
C LYS A 57 6.63 -4.22 5.18
N ALA A 58 6.48 -2.92 4.97
CA ALA A 58 5.32 -2.40 4.27
C ALA A 58 5.33 -2.75 2.79
N LEU A 59 6.48 -2.66 2.13
CA LEU A 59 6.66 -3.07 0.74
C LEU A 59 6.24 -4.54 0.56
N ARG A 60 6.73 -5.44 1.42
CA ARG A 60 6.34 -6.86 1.42
C ARG A 60 4.83 -7.06 1.60
N VAL A 61 4.20 -6.32 2.51
CA VAL A 61 2.74 -6.43 2.71
C VAL A 61 1.97 -6.03 1.46
N ILE A 62 2.36 -4.94 0.78
CA ILE A 62 1.72 -4.54 -0.48
C ILE A 62 1.93 -5.64 -1.51
N GLN A 63 3.17 -6.10 -1.68
CA GLN A 63 3.52 -7.09 -2.69
C GLN A 63 2.73 -8.39 -2.53
N LEU A 64 2.58 -8.88 -1.29
CA LEU A 64 1.79 -10.08 -0.98
C LEU A 64 0.29 -9.90 -1.24
N CYS A 65 -0.20 -8.66 -1.22
CA CYS A 65 -1.61 -8.33 -1.47
C CYS A 65 -1.90 -7.93 -2.92
N LEU A 66 -0.94 -8.06 -3.82
CA LEU A 66 -1.09 -7.83 -5.26
C LEU A 66 -0.99 -9.14 -6.04
N PHE A 67 -1.61 -9.16 -7.23
CA PHE A 67 -1.32 -10.18 -8.24
C PHE A 67 -0.04 -9.84 -9.02
N ASP A 68 0.62 -10.86 -9.54
CA ASP A 68 1.90 -10.75 -10.26
C ASP A 68 1.82 -9.79 -11.45
N GLU A 69 0.67 -9.74 -12.13
CA GLU A 69 0.42 -8.79 -13.21
C GLU A 69 0.49 -7.34 -12.76
N VAL A 70 -0.06 -7.03 -11.58
CA VAL A 70 -0.02 -5.68 -11.00
C VAL A 70 1.37 -5.39 -10.47
N LEU A 71 2.02 -6.37 -9.82
CA LEU A 71 3.41 -6.24 -9.38
C LEU A 71 4.30 -5.76 -10.51
N CYS A 72 4.22 -6.39 -11.69
CA CYS A 72 5.02 -6.03 -12.87
C CYS A 72 4.94 -4.55 -13.27
N GLU A 73 3.82 -3.86 -13.01
CA GLU A 73 3.68 -2.43 -13.34
C GLU A 73 4.36 -1.51 -12.33
N VAL A 74 4.61 -1.99 -11.11
CA VAL A 74 5.15 -1.21 -9.99
C VAL A 74 6.50 -1.73 -9.49
N LEU A 75 7.05 -2.77 -10.12
CA LEU A 75 8.35 -3.38 -9.81
C LEU A 75 9.54 -2.39 -9.86
N ASP A 76 9.43 -1.30 -10.62
CA ASP A 76 10.50 -0.29 -10.74
C ASP A 76 10.71 0.53 -9.46
N GLU A 77 9.72 0.57 -8.56
CA GLU A 77 9.77 1.41 -7.37
C GLU A 77 10.53 0.73 -6.23
N LYS A 78 11.44 1.48 -5.59
CA LYS A 78 12.37 0.93 -4.60
C LYS A 78 11.89 1.08 -3.16
N THR A 79 10.95 1.99 -2.91
CA THR A 79 10.43 2.27 -1.57
C THR A 79 8.94 1.99 -1.47
N ALA A 80 8.46 1.60 -0.29
CA ALA A 80 7.04 1.34 -0.06
C ALA A 80 6.18 2.57 -0.36
N ALA A 81 6.69 3.77 -0.09
CA ALA A 81 6.01 5.03 -0.36
C ALA A 81 5.85 5.29 -1.87
N GLU A 82 6.93 5.16 -2.66
CA GLU A 82 6.87 5.33 -4.12
C GLU A 82 5.98 4.28 -4.77
N PHE A 83 6.10 3.02 -4.33
CA PHE A 83 5.28 1.91 -4.77
C PHE A 83 3.78 2.18 -4.53
N TRP A 84 3.46 2.71 -3.33
CA TRP A 84 2.10 3.09 -2.98
C TRP A 84 1.57 4.26 -3.81
N LEU A 85 2.37 5.31 -4.00
CA LEU A 85 2.00 6.48 -4.81
C LEU A 85 1.79 6.11 -6.28
N LYS A 86 2.60 5.20 -6.84
CA LYS A 86 2.41 4.71 -8.21
C LYS A 86 1.13 3.91 -8.35
N LEU A 87 0.80 3.06 -7.39
CA LEU A 87 -0.50 2.37 -7.36
C LEU A 87 -1.67 3.36 -7.31
N GLU A 88 -1.60 4.37 -6.44
CA GLU A 88 -2.61 5.43 -6.38
C GLU A 88 -2.71 6.17 -7.73
N SER A 89 -1.58 6.53 -8.34
CA SER A 89 -1.57 7.19 -9.66
C SER A 89 -2.22 6.33 -10.74
N LEU A 90 -1.88 5.04 -10.83
CA LEU A 90 -2.37 4.11 -11.86
C LEU A 90 -3.86 3.78 -11.71
N TYR A 91 -4.31 3.58 -10.47
CA TYR A 91 -5.62 2.97 -10.19
C TYR A 91 -6.63 3.94 -9.55
N MET A 92 -6.19 5.02 -8.93
CA MET A 92 -7.10 6.05 -8.39
C MET A 92 -7.56 7.02 -9.48
N THR A 93 -6.69 7.44 -10.41
CA THR A 93 -7.10 8.31 -11.54
C THR A 93 -8.09 7.60 -12.47
N LYS A 94 -7.85 6.33 -12.80
CA LYS A 94 -8.79 5.51 -13.59
C LYS A 94 -10.14 5.30 -12.89
N SER A 95 -10.18 5.29 -11.56
CA SER A 95 -11.43 5.19 -10.81
C SER A 95 -12.29 6.45 -10.90
N LEU A 96 -11.69 7.64 -11.12
CA LEU A 96 -12.48 8.86 -11.34
C LEU A 96 -13.12 8.84 -12.74
N THR A 97 -12.37 8.41 -13.75
CA THR A 97 -12.88 8.31 -15.13
C THR A 97 -13.98 7.24 -15.26
N ASN A 98 -13.87 6.11 -14.53
CA ASN A 98 -14.93 5.09 -14.51
C ASN A 98 -16.22 5.55 -13.81
N LYS A 99 -16.19 6.59 -12.98
CA LYS A 99 -17.41 7.20 -12.40
C LYS A 99 -18.03 8.26 -13.30
N LEU A 100 -17.26 8.89 -14.18
CA LEU A 100 -17.77 9.84 -15.16
C LEU A 100 -18.47 9.17 -16.35
N TYR A 101 -18.22 7.87 -16.60
CA TYR A 101 -18.83 7.10 -17.69
C TYR A 101 -20.11 6.34 -17.31
N LEU A 102 -20.71 6.63 -16.16
CA LEU A 102 -22.05 6.12 -15.83
C LEU A 102 -23.08 7.26 -15.86
N LYS A 103 -23.47 7.56 -17.11
CA LYS A 103 -24.73 8.14 -17.60
C LYS A 103 -25.00 9.64 -17.40
#